data_AF-A0A967GXW5-F1
#
_entry.id   AF-A0A967GXW5-F1
#
_cell.length_a   1.000
_cell.length_b   1.000
_cell.length_c   1.000
_cell.angle_alpha   90.00
_cell.angle_beta   90.00
_cell.angle_gamma   90.00
#
_symmetry.space_group_name_H-M   'P 1'
#
loop_
_entity.id
_entity.type
_entity.pdbx_description
1 polymer ?
#
loop_
_entity_poly.entity_id
_entity_poly.type
_entity_poly.pdbx_seq_one_letter_code
_entity_poly.pdbx_strand_id
1 'polypeptide(L)'
;MHYNALIFDFDGTIADTLGEAIRIYNLLARENGFRQMDQDHLAGFRALDTNGLLAQLKIPKRKIPLLLARGRRMLKAKIASLPLIKG
;
A
#
# COMPACT_ATOMS: atom_id res chain seq x y z
N MET A 1 31.76 -11.36 -13.80
CA MET A 1 31.43 -9.93 -13.63
C MET A 1 31.14 -9.71 -12.16
N HIS A 2 31.79 -8.73 -11.52
CA HIS A 2 31.52 -8.37 -10.13
C HIS A 2 30.79 -7.02 -10.11
N TYR A 3 29.72 -6.94 -9.34
CA TYR A 3 29.02 -5.67 -9.11
C TYR A 3 29.72 -4.93 -7.97
N ASN A 4 30.07 -3.66 -8.19
CA ASN A 4 30.75 -2.83 -7.19
C ASN A 4 29.77 -2.25 -6.15
N ALA A 5 28.47 -2.23 -6.45
CA ALA A 5 27.42 -1.80 -5.54
C ALA A 5 26.07 -2.41 -5.94
N LEU A 6 25.23 -2.71 -4.95
CA LEU A 6 23.82 -3.04 -5.12
C LEU A 6 23.01 -2.07 -4.27
N ILE A 7 22.02 -1.42 -4.88
CA ILE A 7 21.09 -0.51 -4.21
C ILE A 7 19.70 -1.13 -4.33
N PHE A 8 19.00 -1.20 -3.21
CA PHE A 8 17.66 -1.75 -3.13
C PHE A 8 16.71 -0.65 -2.66
N ASP A 9 15.52 -0.64 -3.24
CA ASP A 9 14.39 0.03 -2.61
C ASP A 9 14.03 -0.72 -1.32
N PHE A 10 13.43 -0.01 -0.36
CA PHE A 10 12.96 -0.63 0.88
C PHE A 10 11.60 -1.30 0.67
N ASP A 11 10.66 -0.55 0.08
CA ASP A 11 9.25 -0.94 -0.02
C ASP A 11 9.06 -2.03 -1.07
N GLY A 12 8.43 -3.15 -0.68
CA GLY A 12 8.13 -4.25 -1.60
C GLY A 12 9.34 -5.01 -2.15
N THR A 13 10.56 -4.65 -1.72
CA THR A 13 11.82 -5.33 -2.07
C THR A 13 12.48 -5.93 -0.84
N ILE A 14 12.64 -5.15 0.23
CA ILE A 14 13.21 -5.64 1.51
C ILE A 14 12.10 -5.98 2.50
N ALA A 15 11.10 -5.11 2.63
CA ALA A 15 9.99 -5.29 3.56
C ALA A 15 8.67 -5.58 2.83
N ASP A 16 7.84 -6.47 3.40
CA ASP A 16 6.46 -6.67 2.93
C ASP A 16 5.58 -5.51 3.39
N THR A 17 5.69 -4.39 2.67
CA THR A 17 4.94 -3.16 2.95
C THR A 17 3.58 -3.15 2.27
N LEU A 18 3.38 -4.00 1.25
CA LEU A 18 2.13 -4.10 0.52
C LEU A 18 1.01 -4.70 1.38
N GLY A 19 1.29 -5.78 2.10
CA GLY A 19 0.31 -6.38 3.02
C GLY A 19 -0.17 -5.37 4.08
N GLU A 20 0.76 -4.59 4.64
CA GLU A 20 0.41 -3.58 5.64
C GLU A 20 -0.29 -2.36 5.04
N ALA A 21 0.09 -1.93 3.83
CA ALA A 21 -0.60 -0.88 3.10
C ALA A 21 -2.08 -1.24 2.86
N ILE A 22 -2.37 -2.50 2.49
CA ILE A 22 -3.75 -3.00 2.31
C ILE A 22 -4.53 -2.98 3.63
N ARG A 23 -3.91 -3.41 4.74
CA ARG A 23 -4.55 -3.34 6.07
C ARG A 23 -4.89 -1.91 6.47
N ILE A 24 -3.92 -0.99 6.33
CA ILE A 24 -4.10 0.43 6.63
C ILE A 24 -5.20 1.02 5.75
N TYR A 25 -5.19 0.71 4.45
CA TYR A 25 -6.23 1.13 3.54
C TYR A 25 -7.61 0.66 3.98
N ASN A 26 -7.78 -0.63 4.29
CA ASN A 26 -9.07 -1.19 4.68
C ASN A 26 -9.61 -0.59 5.99
N LEU A 27 -8.73 -0.23 6.92
CA LEU A 27 -9.10 0.50 8.14
C LEU A 27 -9.64 1.90 7.79
N LEU A 28 -8.89 2.67 7.00
CA LEU A 28 -9.32 4.02 6.58
C LEU A 28 -10.59 3.97 5.71
N ALA A 29 -10.73 2.94 4.88
CA ALA A 29 -11.91 2.70 4.04
C ALA A 29 -13.14 2.48 4.90
N ARG A 30 -13.03 1.66 5.96
CA ARG A 30 -14.12 1.43 6.92
C ARG A 30 -14.56 2.71 7.62
N GLU A 31 -13.61 3.52 8.11
CA GLU A 31 -13.91 4.80 8.77
C GLU A 31 -14.61 5.81 7.84
N ASN A 32 -14.37 5.73 6.53
CA ASN A 32 -14.88 6.68 5.55
C ASN A 32 -16.04 6.15 4.70
N GLY A 33 -16.47 4.89 4.91
CA GLY A 33 -17.49 4.23 4.09
C GLY A 33 -17.06 3.91 2.66
N PHE A 34 -15.76 3.73 2.42
CA PHE A 34 -15.24 3.34 1.10
C PHE A 34 -15.23 1.82 0.91
N ARG A 35 -15.11 1.41 -0.36
CA ARG A 35 -14.94 0.00 -0.71
C ARG A 35 -13.62 -0.52 -0.13
N GLN A 36 -13.69 -1.61 0.62
CA GLN A 36 -12.49 -2.31 1.10
C GLN A 36 -11.88 -3.15 -0.02
N MET A 37 -10.56 -3.31 0.01
CA MET A 37 -9.85 -4.28 -0.82
C MET A 37 -10.01 -5.66 -0.20
N ASP A 38 -10.57 -6.57 -0.98
CA ASP A 38 -10.64 -7.98 -0.66
C ASP A 38 -9.36 -8.69 -1.10
N GLN A 39 -8.86 -9.62 -0.30
CA GLN A 39 -7.63 -10.35 -0.58
C GLN A 39 -7.74 -11.19 -1.86
N ASP A 40 -8.92 -11.73 -2.13
CA ASP A 40 -9.18 -12.54 -3.33
C ASP A 40 -9.17 -11.72 -4.61
N HIS A 41 -9.43 -10.41 -4.51
CA HIS A 41 -9.47 -9.48 -5.63
C HIS A 41 -8.18 -8.65 -5.78
N LEU A 42 -7.16 -8.89 -4.94
CA LEU A 42 -5.89 -8.14 -4.98
C LEU A 42 -5.18 -8.21 -6.32
N ALA A 43 -5.25 -9.35 -7.01
CA ALA A 43 -4.68 -9.51 -8.34
C ALA A 43 -5.28 -8.51 -9.34
N GLY A 44 -6.59 -8.29 -9.28
CA GLY A 44 -7.29 -7.31 -10.11
C GLY A 44 -6.91 -5.87 -9.77
N PHE A 45 -6.70 -5.55 -8.48
CA PHE A 45 -6.24 -4.23 -8.07
C PHE A 45 -4.79 -3.93 -8.48
N ARG A 46 -3.91 -4.94 -8.47
CA ARG A 46 -2.51 -4.80 -8.90
C ARG A 46 -2.35 -4.56 -10.40
N ALA A 47 -3.32 -4.97 -11.22
CA ALA A 47 -3.29 -4.77 -12.67
C ALA A 47 -3.70 -3.34 -13.08
N LEU A 48 -4.22 -2.53 -12.16
CA LEU A 48 -4.67 -1.16 -12.44
C LEU A 48 -3.54 -0.16 -12.23
N ASP A 49 -3.54 0.88 -13.05
CA ASP A 49 -2.78 2.08 -12.75
C ASP A 49 -3.37 2.82 -11.53
N THR A 50 -2.64 3.79 -10.99
CA THR A 50 -3.07 4.55 -9.81
C THR A 50 -4.46 5.18 -9.98
N ASN A 51 -4.77 5.68 -11.18
CA ASN A 51 -6.07 6.29 -11.46
C ASN A 51 -7.20 5.25 -11.51
N GLY A 52 -6.98 4.12 -12.18
CA GLY A 52 -7.90 2.99 -12.25
C GLY A 52 -8.17 2.40 -10.87
N LEU A 53 -7.13 2.27 -10.04
CA LEU A 53 -7.26 1.83 -8.65
C LEU A 53 -8.16 2.76 -7.85
N LEU A 54 -7.87 4.07 -7.86
CA LEU A 54 -8.67 5.07 -7.13
C LEU A 54 -10.13 5.11 -7.60
N ALA A 55 -10.37 4.96 -8.91
CA ALA A 55 -11.70 4.87 -9.49
C ALA A 55 -12.45 3.61 -9.04
N GLN A 56 -11.78 2.44 -9.05
CA GLN A 56 -12.36 1.17 -8.61
C GLN A 56 -12.73 1.16 -7.12
N LEU A 57 -11.95 1.88 -6.32
CA LEU A 57 -12.18 2.08 -4.88
C LEU A 57 -13.19 3.19 -4.58
N LYS A 58 -13.65 3.92 -5.60
CA LYS A 58 -14.64 5.01 -5.52
C LYS A 58 -14.25 6.11 -4.53
N ILE A 59 -12.96 6.43 -4.44
CA ILE A 59 -12.45 7.45 -3.52
C ILE A 59 -12.65 8.85 -4.12
N PRO A 60 -13.33 9.78 -3.42
CA PRO A 60 -13.42 11.16 -3.88
C PRO A 60 -12.05 11.82 -3.93
N LYS A 61 -11.68 12.44 -5.07
CA LYS A 61 -10.36 13.06 -5.27
C LYS A 61 -9.95 14.04 -4.15
N ARG A 62 -10.91 14.81 -3.63
CA ARG A 62 -10.70 15.76 -2.51
C ARG A 62 -10.25 15.10 -1.20
N LYS A 63 -10.55 13.80 -0.99
CA LYS A 63 -10.16 13.06 0.22
C LYS A 63 -8.80 12.36 0.08
N ILE A 64 -8.24 12.29 -1.14
CA ILE A 64 -6.97 11.60 -1.41
C ILE A 64 -5.81 12.17 -0.59
N PRO A 65 -5.56 13.49 -0.53
CA PRO A 65 -4.41 14.02 0.21
C PRO A 65 -4.44 13.65 1.70
N LEU A 66 -5.63 13.73 2.31
CA LEU A 66 -5.84 13.35 3.71
C LEU A 66 -5.61 11.85 3.94
N LEU A 67 -6.11 10.99 3.05
CA LEU A 67 -5.92 9.54 3.14
C LEU A 67 -4.44 9.16 3.00
N LEU A 68 -3.73 9.78 2.05
CA LEU A 68 -2.30 9.55 1.87
C LEU A 68 -1.50 9.99 3.09
N ALA A 69 -1.80 11.16 3.65
CA ALA A 69 -1.12 11.66 4.84
C ALA A 69 -1.34 10.74 6.06
N ARG A 70 -2.59 10.29 6.29
CA ARG A 70 -2.91 9.34 7.38
C ARG A 70 -2.27 7.98 7.14
N GLY A 71 -2.41 7.43 5.94
CA GLY A 71 -1.83 6.14 5.57
C GLY A 71 -0.31 6.11 5.74
N ARG A 72 0.39 7.14 5.26
CA ARG A 72 1.85 7.28 5.43
C ARG A 72 2.27 7.35 6.89
N ARG A 73 1.53 8.09 7.73
CA ARG A 73 1.81 8.16 9.17
C ARG A 73 1.66 6.79 9.84
N MET A 74 0.61 6.05 9.50
CA MET A 74 0.36 4.72 10.05
C MET A 74 1.41 3.70 9.58
N LEU A 75 1.80 3.75 8.31
CA LEU A 75 2.83 2.87 7.77
C LEU A 75 4.18 3.15 8.45
N LYS A 76 4.57 4.43 8.56
CA LYS A 76 5.82 4.84 9.22
C LYS A 76 5.89 4.36 10.68
N ALA A 77 4.77 4.38 11.40
CA ALA A 77 4.71 3.89 12.78
C ALA A 77 4.94 2.37 12.90
N LYS A 78 4.76 1.63 11.79
CA LYS A 78 4.87 0.16 11.74
C LYS A 78 6.08 -0.34 10.97
N ILE A 79 6.78 0.52 10.22
CA ILE A 79 7.95 0.14 9.41
C ILE A 79 8.97 -0.70 10.20
N ALA A 80 9.22 -0.35 11.46
CA ALA A 80 10.18 -1.05 12.32
C ALA A 80 9.77 -2.48 12.70
N SER A 81 8.51 -2.86 12.50
CA SER A 81 7.96 -4.18 12.83
C SER A 81 7.45 -4.97 11.62
N LEU A 82 7.69 -4.48 10.41
CA LEU A 82 7.31 -5.19 9.19
C LEU A 82 8.21 -6.42 8.97
N PRO A 83 7.64 -7.57 8.56
CA PRO A 83 8.43 -8.72 8.20
C PRO A 83 9.24 -8.43 6.93
N LEU A 84 10.45 -9.01 6.88
CA LEU A 84 11.25 -9.04 5.66
C LEU A 84 10.60 -9.95 4.62
N ILE A 85 10.80 -9.63 3.35
CA ILE A 85 10.42 -10.52 2.25
C ILE A 85 11.24 -11.80 2.36
N LYS A 86 10.59 -12.96 2.20
CA LYS A 86 11.27 -14.27 2.18
C LYS A 86 12.10 -14.38 0.90
N GLY A 87 13.40 -14.63 1.05
CA GLY A 87 14.33 -14.90 -0.04
C GLY A 87 14.27 -16.33 -0.54
#